data_AF-A0A1H5X788-F1
#
_entry.id   AF-A0A1H5X788-F1
#
_cell.length_a   1.000
_cell.length_b   1.000
_cell.length_c   1.000
_cell.angle_alpha   90.00
_cell.angle_beta   90.00
_cell.angle_gamma   90.00
#
_symmetry.space_group_name_H-M   'P 1'
#
loop_
_entity.id
_entity.type
_entity.pdbx_description
1 polymer ?
#
loop_
_entity_poly.entity_id
_entity_poly.type
_entity_poly.pdbx_seq_one_letter_code
_entity_poly.pdbx_strand_id
1 'polypeptide(L)' 'MTAQATQFRPINLTPGERSRRINLNALMLIIKHWHARARQRRQLAQLPAEMLKDIGVSRADALNEASKPFWRS' A
#
# COMPACT_ATOMS: atom_id res chain seq x y z
N MET A 1 23.17 -59.90 8.18
CA MET A 1 23.56 -58.79 7.29
C MET A 1 22.31 -58.14 6.74
N THR A 2 21.67 -57.23 7.46
CA THR A 2 20.64 -56.32 6.92
C THR A 2 20.39 -55.19 7.92
N ALA A 3 20.08 -54.01 7.37
CA ALA A 3 19.69 -52.75 8.02
C ALA A 3 20.83 -51.86 8.53
N GLN A 4 21.30 -50.95 7.67
CA GLN A 4 21.71 -49.62 8.13
C GLN A 4 20.56 -48.64 7.89
N ALA A 5 20.20 -47.95 8.95
CA ALA A 5 19.09 -47.05 9.08
C ALA A 5 19.28 -45.79 8.23
N THR A 6 18.17 -45.36 7.62
CA THR A 6 17.96 -44.05 7.00
C THR A 6 18.43 -42.92 7.92
N GLN A 7 19.55 -42.29 7.57
CA GLN A 7 20.04 -41.09 8.24
C GLN A 7 19.20 -39.89 7.84
N PHE A 8 18.22 -39.55 8.67
CA PHE A 8 17.39 -38.35 8.54
C PHE A 8 18.24 -37.09 8.76
N ARG A 9 18.36 -36.21 7.75
CA ARG A 9 18.99 -34.87 7.87
C ARG A 9 17.93 -33.85 8.29
N PRO A 10 18.00 -33.23 9.48
CA PRO A 10 17.26 -32.00 9.71
C PRO A 10 18.06 -30.83 9.09
N ILE A 11 17.55 -30.28 7.99
CA ILE A 11 17.92 -28.94 7.56
C ILE A 11 17.28 -28.00 8.57
N ASN A 12 17.97 -27.68 9.66
CA ASN A 12 17.51 -26.70 10.64
C ASN A 12 17.65 -25.30 10.02
N LEU A 13 16.69 -24.93 9.16
CA LEU A 13 16.44 -23.53 8.82
C LEU A 13 15.74 -22.91 10.02
N THR A 14 16.50 -22.23 10.87
CA THR A 14 15.95 -21.48 11.99
C THR A 14 14.99 -20.41 11.45
N PRO A 15 13.73 -20.35 11.89
CA PRO A 15 12.82 -19.27 11.52
C PRO A 15 13.15 -18.04 12.36
N GLY A 16 14.30 -17.40 12.12
CA GLY A 16 14.82 -16.33 12.98
C GLY A 16 15.23 -15.04 12.27
N GLU A 17 15.55 -15.07 10.98
CA GLU A 17 16.31 -13.97 10.38
C GLU A 17 15.48 -13.00 9.52
N ARG A 18 14.20 -12.81 9.85
CA ARG A 18 13.45 -11.66 9.33
C ARG A 18 13.79 -10.42 10.13
N SER A 19 15.04 -9.96 9.99
CA SER A 19 15.42 -8.59 10.32
C SER A 19 14.61 -7.64 9.44
N ARG A 20 13.41 -7.26 9.91
CA ARG A 20 12.64 -6.15 9.37
C ARG A 20 13.36 -4.85 9.73
N ARG A 21 14.47 -4.59 9.05
CA ARG A 21 15.06 -3.26 9.03
C ARG A 21 14.01 -2.34 8.42
N ILE A 22 13.51 -1.39 9.21
CA ILE A 22 12.65 -0.33 8.69
C ILE A 22 13.50 0.43 7.68
N ASN A 23 13.22 0.22 6.39
CA ASN A 23 13.92 0.92 5.34
C ASN A 23 13.28 2.31 5.22
N LEU A 24 14.00 3.35 5.62
CA LEU A 24 13.53 4.74 5.54
C LEU A 24 13.17 5.14 4.10
N ASN A 25 13.83 4.56 3.08
CA ASN A 25 13.45 4.77 1.68
C ASN A 25 12.07 4.17 1.38
N ALA A 26 11.77 2.97 1.91
CA ALA A 26 10.45 2.37 1.77
C ALA A 26 9.38 3.21 2.49
N LEU A 27 9.68 3.73 3.68
CA LEU A 27 8.78 4.65 4.38
C LEU A 27 8.53 5.93 3.57
N MET A 28 9.58 6.51 2.99
CA MET A 28 9.47 7.70 2.15
C MET A 28 8.64 7.44 0.88
N LEU A 29 8.75 6.25 0.28
CA LEU A 29 7.90 5.85 -0.85
C LEU A 29 6.42 5.81 -0.45
N ILE A 30 6.09 5.26 0.71
CA ILE A 30 4.70 5.21 1.21
C ILE A 30 4.16 6.63 1.43
N ILE A 31 4.93 7.50 2.08
CA ILE A 31 4.53 8.91 2.30
C ILE A 31 4.32 9.63 0.97
N LYS A 32 5.19 9.43 -0.02
CA LYS A 32 5.03 10.00 -1.37
C LYS A 32 3.74 9.53 -2.03
N HIS A 33 3.36 8.26 -1.89
CA HIS A 33 2.10 7.74 -2.43
C HIS A 33 0.89 8.38 -1.77
N TRP A 34 0.89 8.51 -0.44
CA TRP A 34 -0.19 9.21 0.28
C TRP A 34 -0.30 10.66 -0.15
N HIS A 35 0.82 11.35 -0.30
CA HIS A 35 0.84 12.73 -0.75
C HIS A 35 0.31 12.88 -2.19
N ALA A 36 0.72 11.99 -3.10
CA ALA A 36 0.23 11.97 -4.48
C ALA A 36 -1.29 11.75 -4.52
N ARG A 37 -1.81 10.77 -3.77
CA ARG A 37 -3.26 10.52 -3.68
C ARG A 37 -4.01 11.72 -3.10
N ALA A 38 -3.51 12.31 -2.03
CA ALA A 38 -4.14 13.49 -1.43
C ALA A 38 -4.21 14.67 -2.44
N ARG A 39 -3.16 14.86 -3.24
CA ARG A 39 -3.16 15.85 -4.33
C ARG A 39 -4.22 15.52 -5.38
N GLN A 40 -4.28 14.28 -5.85
CA GLN A 40 -5.28 13.84 -6.84
C GLN A 40 -6.71 14.05 -6.37
N ARG A 41 -7.01 13.73 -5.10
CA ARG A 41 -8.34 13.97 -4.51
C ARG A 41 -8.70 15.45 -4.47
N ARG A 42 -7.74 16.32 -4.13
CA ARG A 42 -7.94 17.77 -4.19
C ARG A 42 -8.16 18.28 -5.60
N GLN A 43 -7.47 17.70 -6.59
CA GLN A 43 -7.68 18.04 -8.00
C GLN A 43 -9.07 17.61 -8.47
N LEU A 44 -9.53 16.41 -8.08
CA LEU A 44 -10.89 15.94 -8.36
C LEU A 44 -11.95 16.91 -7.82
N ALA A 45 -11.80 17.39 -6.59
CA ALA A 45 -12.73 18.38 -6.01
C ALA A 45 -12.68 19.78 -6.66
N GLN A 46 -11.60 20.09 -7.39
CA GLN A 46 -11.43 21.34 -8.13
C GLN A 46 -11.91 21.25 -9.57
N LEU A 47 -12.27 20.05 -10.07
CA LEU A 47 -12.78 19.91 -11.42
C LEU A 47 -14.11 20.67 -11.60
N PRO A 48 -14.34 21.23 -12.80
CA PRO A 48 -15.63 21.80 -13.17
C PRO A 48 -16.77 20.77 -13.12
N ALA A 49 -18.00 21.25 -12.96
CA ALA A 49 -19.17 20.38 -12.81
C ALA A 49 -19.43 19.53 -14.07
N GLU A 50 -19.17 20.08 -15.25
CA GLU A 50 -19.25 19.42 -16.54
C GLU A 50 -18.27 18.24 -16.64
N MET A 51 -17.00 18.44 -16.25
CA MET A 51 -16.01 17.37 -16.25
C MET A 51 -16.32 16.28 -15.23
N LEU A 52 -16.82 16.67 -14.05
CA LEU A 52 -17.29 15.74 -13.04
C LEU A 52 -18.46 14.89 -13.56
N LYS A 53 -19.38 15.51 -14.30
CA LYS A 53 -20.51 14.83 -14.94
C LYS A 53 -20.06 13.86 -16.03
N ASP A 54 -19.06 14.22 -16.83
CA ASP A 54 -18.52 13.36 -17.89
C ASP A 54 -17.91 12.06 -17.33
N ILE A 55 -17.30 12.12 -16.14
CA ILE A 55 -16.77 10.95 -15.43
C ILE A 55 -17.77 10.31 -14.45
N GLY A 56 -19.01 10.80 -14.41
CA GLY A 56 -20.08 10.25 -13.55
C GLY A 56 -19.89 10.47 -12.05
N VAL A 57 -19.14 11.51 -11.64
CA VAL A 57 -18.88 11.84 -10.22
C VAL A 57 -19.72 13.05 -9.82
N SER A 58 -20.42 12.99 -8.68
CA SER A 58 -21.13 14.16 -8.17
C SER A 58 -20.17 15.13 -7.47
N ARG A 59 -20.55 16.42 -7.41
CA ARG A 59 -19.74 17.41 -6.66
C ARG A 59 -19.60 17.06 -5.19
N ALA A 60 -20.64 16.49 -4.59
CA ALA A 60 -20.63 16.04 -3.21
C ALA A 60 -19.64 14.89 -3.01
N ASP A 61 -19.62 13.92 -3.92
CA ASP A 61 -18.69 12.78 -3.85
C ASP A 61 -17.23 13.22 -4.02
N ALA A 62 -16.96 14.15 -4.96
CA ALA A 62 -15.63 14.71 -5.15
C ALA A 62 -15.12 15.43 -3.89
N LEU A 63 -15.97 16.22 -3.24
CA LEU A 63 -15.64 16.90 -1.97
C LEU A 63 -15.46 15.90 -0.82
N ASN A 64 -16.33 14.89 -0.73
CA ASN A 64 -16.21 13.83 0.27
C ASN A 64 -14.88 13.06 0.11
N GLU A 65 -14.52 12.72 -1.12
CA GLU A 65 -13.23 12.09 -1.44
C GLU A 65 -12.05 12.99 -1.08
N ALA A 66 -12.12 14.30 -1.36
CA ALA A 66 -11.09 15.27 -0.99
C ALA A 66 -10.95 15.50 0.53
N SER A 67 -12.02 15.26 1.30
CA SER A 67 -12.00 15.39 2.76
C SER A 67 -11.31 14.21 3.45
N LYS A 68 -11.08 13.09 2.74
CA LYS A 68 -10.45 11.92 3.32
C LYS A 68 -9.03 12.24 3.80
N PRO A 69 -8.64 11.81 5.02
CA PRO A 69 -7.29 12.00 5.50
C PRO A 69 -6.25 11.33 4.60
N PHE A 70 -5.04 11.90 4.51
CA PHE A 70 -4.01 11.46 3.56
C PHE A 70 -3.57 10.01 3.75
N TRP A 71 -3.65 9.47 4.97
CA TRP A 71 -3.30 8.09 5.31
C TRP A 71 -4.37 7.08 4.93
N ARG A 72 -5.59 7.52 4.61
CA ARG A 72 -6.71 6.64 4.28
C ARG A 72 -6.71 6.40 2.77
N SER A 73 -6.36 5.18 2.36
CA SER A 73 -6.62 4.68 1.01
C SER A 73 -8.11 4.54 0.78
#